data_AF-A0ABD5ST89-F1
#
_entry.id   AF-A0ABD5ST89-F1
#
_cell.length_a   1.000
_cell.length_b   1.000
_cell.length_c   1.000
_cell.angle_alpha   90.00
_cell.angle_beta   90.00
_cell.angle_gamma   90.00
#
_symmetry.space_group_name_H-M   'P 1'
#
loop_
_entity.id
_entity.type
_entity.pdbx_description
1 polymer ?
#
loop_
_entity_poly.entity_id
_entity_poly.type
_entity_poly.pdbx_seq_one_letter_code
_entity_poly.pdbx_strand_id
1 'polypeptide(L)'
;MGSRSDGGVAIPSVRGQSTLLGLVLLIGMVAAISVGILLVAGDTMSSAEQQSENERIEQSFVELSQQMSTVSISRDTPRSMTFDAGDNGAIVKTNTAYINISGDNRTTSIPVGAIEYQGDDGTKIAFQAGGVFRETGSETRVVSKPPLEYDEETSTFSFPVLKLEEDTELTSGDVTFDYVDSTPHRNTSYVEGSTIKINITSEYCVGWQTYFEEEMEKADGRAIQEACSEGEENTLRVELGRMEIPEGTFENGIVAGNVSNSSGTEDFDITEKEGYSLPPLDDMINQMVSDMESNDSITKLSDAGSTVTSGTYYTDSTTISDEMTFDLQDGDVTLVVKDELVLDKNKNSIHVENWKQSGENHSLQIYVNKGLHVNKGEMWVNPCSSDDVNSAPLQVYGTSDTHIGIGTGKAYFEGVIYAPSDKTWNETNRYINKEGQLVVQSNVEIDGSIIVSSAHIQSAAPEGMYDTSLETFNPTIAPEGYVFPPRLSYVNVAEHTIKVKNG
;
A
#
# COMPACT_ATOMS: atom_id res chain seq x y z
N MET A 1 -12.67 60.60 96.51
CA MET A 1 -12.10 61.90 96.93
C MET A 1 -11.84 62.70 95.66
N GLY A 2 -12.68 63.72 95.38
CA GLY A 2 -12.58 64.70 94.26
C GLY A 2 -12.73 64.16 92.83
N SER A 3 -13.16 64.88 91.79
CA SER A 3 -13.77 66.22 91.59
C SER A 3 -14.01 66.44 90.08
N ARG A 4 -15.14 67.07 89.69
CA ARG A 4 -15.44 67.95 88.51
C ARG A 4 -15.27 67.44 87.04
N SER A 5 -16.36 67.44 86.25
CA SER A 5 -16.79 68.39 85.16
C SER A 5 -15.88 68.39 83.92
N ASP A 6 -16.29 68.39 82.64
CA ASP A 6 -17.40 69.06 81.95
C ASP A 6 -17.44 68.58 80.46
N GLY A 7 -18.56 68.79 79.76
CA GLY A 7 -18.61 69.22 78.35
C GLY A 7 -18.47 68.21 77.19
N GLY A 8 -19.55 68.04 76.41
CA GLY A 8 -19.48 67.59 75.00
C GLY A 8 -20.83 67.17 74.38
N VAL A 9 -21.46 68.06 73.61
CA VAL A 9 -22.64 67.80 72.77
C VAL A 9 -22.21 67.44 71.33
N ALA A 10 -22.80 66.40 70.71
CA ALA A 10 -22.86 66.26 69.24
C ALA A 10 -24.04 65.37 68.75
N ILE A 11 -25.08 66.05 68.24
CA ILE A 11 -25.99 65.83 67.09
C ILE A 11 -26.52 64.40 66.76
N PRO A 12 -27.84 64.21 66.51
CA PRO A 12 -28.43 62.93 66.13
C PRO A 12 -28.00 62.47 64.72
N SER A 13 -27.58 61.21 64.61
CA SER A 13 -27.27 60.54 63.35
C SER A 13 -28.54 60.34 62.49
N VAL A 14 -28.55 60.90 61.28
CA VAL A 14 -29.56 60.67 60.25
C VAL A 14 -29.51 59.21 59.78
N ARG A 15 -30.46 58.38 60.24
CA ARG A 15 -30.71 57.03 59.71
C ARG A 15 -31.75 57.12 58.59
N GLY A 16 -31.30 57.54 57.41
CA GLY A 16 -32.16 57.70 56.22
C GLY A 16 -31.48 57.41 54.88
N GLN A 17 -30.25 56.87 54.88
CA GLN A 17 -29.51 56.57 53.64
C GLN A 17 -29.35 55.08 53.33
N SER A 18 -29.48 54.19 54.32
CA SER A 18 -29.24 52.75 54.11
C SER A 18 -30.32 52.05 53.28
N THR A 19 -31.56 52.53 53.28
CA THR A 19 -32.66 51.91 52.51
C THR A 19 -32.56 52.20 51.01
N LEU A 20 -32.13 53.40 50.63
CA LEU A 20 -31.94 53.79 49.22
C LEU A 20 -30.72 53.09 48.62
N LEU A 21 -29.61 52.97 49.36
CA LEU A 21 -28.42 52.27 48.88
C LEU A 21 -28.70 50.77 48.67
N GLY A 22 -29.47 50.13 49.57
CA GLY A 22 -29.86 48.72 49.44
C GLY A 22 -30.76 48.45 48.25
N LEU A 23 -31.73 49.34 47.96
CA LEU A 23 -32.62 49.19 46.80
C LEU A 23 -31.86 49.37 45.48
N VAL A 24 -30.95 50.36 45.40
CA VAL A 24 -30.14 50.60 44.19
C VAL A 24 -29.19 49.43 43.93
N LEU A 25 -28.55 48.88 44.97
CA LEU A 25 -27.70 47.69 44.83
C LEU A 25 -28.49 46.44 44.42
N LEU A 26 -29.70 46.26 44.95
CA LEU A 26 -30.54 45.12 44.59
C LEU A 26 -31.03 45.20 43.14
N ILE A 27 -31.47 46.38 42.68
CA ILE A 27 -31.85 46.59 41.28
C ILE A 27 -30.64 46.42 40.36
N GLY A 28 -29.46 46.95 40.74
CA GLY A 28 -28.23 46.79 39.99
C GLY A 28 -27.77 45.33 39.89
N MET A 29 -27.87 44.57 40.97
CA MET A 29 -27.52 43.14 41.00
C MET A 29 -28.51 42.30 40.19
N VAL A 30 -29.82 42.55 40.32
CA VAL A 30 -30.84 41.84 39.53
C VAL A 30 -30.67 42.16 38.05
N ALA A 31 -30.44 43.43 37.69
CA ALA A 31 -30.17 43.80 36.30
C ALA A 31 -28.88 43.15 35.78
N ALA A 32 -27.80 43.13 36.57
CA ALA A 32 -26.54 42.49 36.18
C ALA A 32 -26.67 40.97 36.03
N ILE A 33 -27.43 40.30 36.89
CA ILE A 33 -27.69 38.86 36.80
C ILE A 33 -28.54 38.55 35.55
N SER A 34 -29.60 39.33 35.30
CA SER A 34 -30.46 39.13 34.12
C SER A 34 -29.73 39.37 32.80
N VAL A 35 -28.87 40.39 32.73
CA VAL A 35 -28.03 40.66 31.55
C VAL A 35 -26.94 39.59 31.40
N GLY A 36 -26.35 39.12 32.52
CA GLY A 36 -25.34 38.06 32.49
C GLY A 36 -25.87 36.72 31.95
N ILE A 37 -27.12 36.37 32.27
CA ILE A 37 -27.76 35.14 31.75
C ILE A 37 -28.00 35.22 30.23
N LEU A 38 -28.38 36.40 29.71
CA LEU A 38 -28.62 36.59 28.28
C LEU A 38 -27.35 36.51 27.42
N LEU A 39 -26.20 36.96 27.94
CA LEU A 39 -24.94 36.97 27.19
C LEU A 39 -24.31 35.57 27.08
N VAL A 40 -24.44 34.73 28.10
CA VAL A 40 -23.93 33.34 28.06
C VAL A 40 -24.85 32.44 27.21
N ALA A 41 -26.15 32.75 27.14
CA ALA A 41 -27.11 32.02 26.31
C ALA A 41 -26.88 32.21 24.80
N GLY A 42 -26.33 33.34 24.35
CA GLY A 42 -26.15 33.63 22.92
C GLY A 42 -25.18 32.67 22.22
N ASP A 43 -23.95 32.58 22.71
CA ASP A 43 -22.89 31.78 22.06
C ASP A 43 -23.04 30.27 22.33
N THR A 44 -23.64 29.88 23.46
CA THR A 44 -23.86 28.47 23.79
C THR A 44 -25.10 27.87 23.12
N MET A 45 -26.16 28.67 22.91
CA MET A 45 -27.36 28.22 22.21
C MET A 45 -27.13 28.10 20.70
N SER A 46 -26.45 29.07 20.07
CA SER A 46 -26.14 29.00 18.63
C SER A 46 -25.27 27.79 18.29
N SER A 47 -24.29 27.46 19.14
CA SER A 47 -23.44 26.28 18.96
C SER A 47 -24.24 24.97 19.07
N ALA A 48 -25.21 24.90 19.99
CA ALA A 48 -26.07 23.71 20.15
C ALA A 48 -27.07 23.56 18.99
N GLU A 49 -27.61 24.68 18.48
CA GLU A 49 -28.47 24.71 17.30
C GLU A 49 -27.69 24.24 16.06
N GLN A 50 -26.48 24.75 15.84
CA GLN A 50 -25.62 24.35 14.71
C GLN A 50 -25.24 22.87 14.78
N GLN A 51 -24.88 22.36 15.95
CA GLN A 51 -24.59 20.94 16.13
C GLN A 51 -25.81 20.07 15.77
N SER A 52 -27.00 20.47 16.22
CA SER A 52 -28.25 19.75 15.93
C SER A 52 -28.61 19.81 14.45
N GLU A 53 -28.30 20.91 13.76
CA GLU A 53 -28.42 21.03 12.31
C GLU A 53 -27.48 20.06 11.59
N ASN A 54 -26.19 20.09 11.93
CA ASN A 54 -25.19 19.21 11.34
C ASN A 54 -25.53 17.73 11.53
N GLU A 55 -25.99 17.31 12.72
CA GLU A 55 -26.43 15.92 12.97
C GLU A 55 -27.63 15.50 12.11
N ARG A 56 -28.59 16.41 11.89
CA ARG A 56 -29.76 16.15 11.05
C ARG A 56 -29.38 16.02 9.58
N ILE A 57 -28.50 16.90 9.10
CA ILE A 57 -27.98 16.86 7.73
C ILE A 57 -27.12 15.61 7.53
N GLU A 58 -26.28 15.26 8.50
CA GLU A 58 -25.48 14.03 8.49
C GLU A 58 -26.38 12.80 8.28
N GLN A 59 -27.47 12.69 9.04
CA GLN A 59 -28.44 11.60 8.89
C GLN A 59 -29.15 11.61 7.52
N SER A 60 -29.45 12.78 6.98
CA SER A 60 -30.02 12.95 5.63
C SER A 60 -29.06 12.45 4.55
N PHE A 61 -27.77 12.73 4.67
CA PHE A 61 -26.74 12.21 3.77
C PHE A 61 -26.55 10.69 3.90
N VAL A 62 -26.67 10.13 5.10
CA VAL A 62 -26.66 8.67 5.31
C VAL A 62 -27.84 8.03 4.58
N GLU A 63 -29.05 8.57 4.71
CA GLU A 63 -30.22 8.03 4.00
C GLU A 63 -30.07 8.18 2.48
N LEU A 64 -29.54 9.31 2.01
CA LEU A 64 -29.20 9.52 0.59
C LEU A 64 -28.26 8.42 0.08
N SER A 65 -27.20 8.10 0.84
CA SER A 65 -26.24 7.04 0.45
C SER A 65 -26.91 5.66 0.32
N GLN A 66 -27.86 5.35 1.20
CA GLN A 66 -28.61 4.08 1.18
C GLN A 66 -29.58 4.01 0.01
N GLN A 67 -30.28 5.10 -0.30
CA GLN A 67 -31.20 5.16 -1.45
C GLN A 67 -30.42 5.03 -2.77
N MET A 68 -29.31 5.75 -2.91
CA MET A 68 -28.46 5.66 -4.12
C MET A 68 -27.88 4.25 -4.30
N SER A 69 -27.42 3.61 -3.22
CA SER A 69 -26.98 2.20 -3.25
C SER A 69 -28.12 1.24 -3.63
N THR A 70 -29.33 1.50 -3.16
CA THR A 70 -30.51 0.69 -3.53
C THR A 70 -30.87 0.87 -5.01
N VAL A 71 -30.74 2.07 -5.56
CA VAL A 71 -31.01 2.39 -6.97
C VAL A 71 -30.00 1.69 -7.89
N SER A 72 -28.71 1.69 -7.55
CA SER A 72 -27.68 1.01 -8.34
C SER A 72 -27.91 -0.51 -8.44
N ILE A 73 -28.49 -1.12 -7.39
CA ILE A 73 -28.86 -2.54 -7.37
C ILE A 73 -30.17 -2.80 -8.12
N SER A 74 -31.19 -1.95 -7.92
CA SER A 74 -32.56 -2.19 -8.43
C SER A 74 -32.72 -1.84 -9.93
N ARG A 75 -31.87 -0.97 -10.47
CA ARG A 75 -31.69 -0.55 -11.88
C ARG A 75 -32.89 0.06 -12.61
N ASP A 76 -34.14 -0.31 -12.30
CA ASP A 76 -35.33 0.09 -13.07
C ASP A 76 -36.37 0.88 -12.26
N THR A 77 -36.11 1.16 -10.98
CA THR A 77 -37.06 1.86 -10.11
C THR A 77 -36.42 3.13 -9.55
N PRO A 78 -36.84 4.32 -10.03
CA PRO A 78 -36.46 5.59 -9.41
C PRO A 78 -36.81 5.58 -7.93
N ARG A 79 -35.96 6.18 -7.12
CA ARG A 79 -36.20 6.38 -5.69
C ARG A 79 -36.33 7.86 -5.40
N SER A 80 -37.09 8.19 -4.38
CA SER A 80 -37.14 9.54 -3.84
C SER A 80 -37.03 9.49 -2.32
N MET A 81 -36.55 10.59 -1.76
CA MET A 81 -36.52 10.83 -0.33
C MET A 81 -36.77 12.31 -0.05
N THR A 82 -37.18 12.62 1.17
CA THR A 82 -37.10 14.00 1.66
C THR A 82 -35.69 14.24 2.15
N PHE A 83 -34.95 15.10 1.45
CA PHE A 83 -33.58 15.47 1.73
C PHE A 83 -33.55 16.77 2.54
N ASP A 84 -32.74 16.79 3.58
CA ASP A 84 -32.42 17.98 4.36
C ASP A 84 -30.97 18.39 4.11
N ALA A 85 -30.78 19.63 3.65
CA ALA A 85 -29.50 20.27 3.42
C ALA A 85 -29.42 21.65 4.10
N GLY A 86 -30.27 21.89 5.10
CA GLY A 86 -30.39 23.18 5.77
C GLY A 86 -30.78 24.31 4.81
N ASP A 87 -30.44 25.54 5.21
CA ASP A 87 -30.68 26.75 4.42
C ASP A 87 -29.60 26.96 3.33
N ASN A 88 -28.41 26.36 3.52
CA ASN A 88 -27.28 26.50 2.60
C ASN A 88 -27.39 25.60 1.37
N GLY A 89 -28.19 24.53 1.43
CA GLY A 89 -28.29 23.55 0.37
C GLY A 89 -27.04 22.68 0.24
N ALA A 90 -27.05 21.77 -0.73
CA ALA A 90 -25.90 20.94 -1.07
C ALA A 90 -25.54 21.09 -2.55
N ILE A 91 -24.25 20.98 -2.88
CA ILE A 91 -23.74 21.09 -4.24
C ILE A 91 -23.33 19.71 -4.73
N VAL A 92 -23.88 19.30 -5.86
CA VAL A 92 -23.49 18.10 -6.60
C VAL A 92 -22.42 18.50 -7.60
N LYS A 93 -21.24 17.90 -7.49
CA LYS A 93 -20.11 18.12 -8.39
C LYS A 93 -19.69 16.80 -9.00
N THR A 94 -19.46 16.79 -10.30
CA THR A 94 -18.85 15.67 -11.01
C THR A 94 -17.32 15.77 -10.97
N ASN A 95 -16.63 14.63 -10.97
CA ASN A 95 -15.17 14.54 -11.07
C ASN A 95 -14.38 15.21 -9.92
N THR A 96 -14.83 15.05 -8.68
CA THR A 96 -14.13 15.53 -7.47
C THR A 96 -13.04 14.58 -6.98
N ALA A 97 -13.04 13.33 -7.45
CA ALA A 97 -12.05 12.32 -7.11
C ALA A 97 -11.80 11.38 -8.29
N TYR A 98 -10.65 10.71 -8.27
CA TYR A 98 -10.27 9.70 -9.24
C TYR A 98 -9.90 8.41 -8.54
N ILE A 99 -10.55 7.31 -8.94
CA ILE A 99 -10.20 5.96 -8.51
C ILE A 99 -9.54 5.27 -9.68
N ASN A 100 -8.22 5.08 -9.58
CA ASN A 100 -7.42 4.39 -10.58
C ASN A 100 -7.17 2.96 -10.14
N ILE A 101 -7.64 2.00 -10.92
CA ILE A 101 -7.50 0.56 -10.64
C ILE A 101 -6.63 -0.05 -11.73
N SER A 102 -5.54 -0.69 -11.34
CA SER A 102 -4.60 -1.32 -12.27
C SER A 102 -4.28 -2.76 -11.88
N GLY A 103 -4.04 -3.60 -12.88
CA GLY A 103 -3.67 -5.02 -12.75
C GLY A 103 -3.83 -5.76 -14.08
N ASP A 104 -3.10 -6.85 -14.30
CA ASP A 104 -3.13 -7.63 -15.56
C ASP A 104 -2.97 -6.79 -16.83
N ASN A 105 -2.05 -5.79 -16.83
CA ASN A 105 -1.83 -4.85 -17.93
C ASN A 105 -3.04 -4.00 -18.35
N ARG A 106 -4.03 -3.86 -17.46
CA ARG A 106 -5.17 -2.95 -17.65
C ARG A 106 -5.17 -1.90 -16.56
N THR A 107 -5.43 -0.67 -16.96
CA THR A 107 -5.67 0.46 -16.05
C THR A 107 -7.01 1.06 -16.38
N THR A 108 -7.84 1.21 -15.35
CA THR A 108 -9.15 1.87 -15.42
C THR A 108 -9.10 3.09 -14.51
N SER A 109 -9.54 4.24 -15.00
CA SER A 109 -9.73 5.44 -14.18
C SER A 109 -11.22 5.76 -14.12
N ILE A 110 -11.76 5.80 -12.90
CA ILE A 110 -13.17 6.10 -12.65
C ILE A 110 -13.24 7.49 -12.00
N PRO A 111 -13.77 8.50 -12.70
CA PRO A 111 -14.01 9.79 -12.09
C PRO A 111 -15.26 9.72 -11.23
N VAL A 112 -15.12 10.14 -9.98
CA VAL A 112 -16.17 10.10 -8.97
C VAL A 112 -16.55 11.53 -8.60
N GLY A 113 -17.86 11.79 -8.49
CA GLY A 113 -18.37 13.07 -8.00
C GLY A 113 -18.66 13.07 -6.51
N ALA A 114 -18.89 14.25 -5.94
CA ALA A 114 -19.32 14.42 -4.57
C ALA A 114 -20.60 15.25 -4.48
N ILE A 115 -21.40 14.97 -3.46
CA ILE A 115 -22.46 15.87 -3.00
C ILE A 115 -21.95 16.49 -1.70
N GLU A 116 -21.92 17.80 -1.60
CA GLU A 116 -21.25 18.50 -0.50
C GLU A 116 -22.20 19.52 0.13
N TYR A 117 -22.36 19.43 1.45
CA TYR A 117 -22.95 20.46 2.29
C TYR A 117 -21.83 21.16 3.07
N GLN A 118 -21.96 22.48 3.25
CA GLN A 118 -21.10 23.27 4.13
C GLN A 118 -21.95 24.09 5.10
N GLY A 119 -21.75 23.82 6.39
CA GLY A 119 -22.38 24.57 7.48
C GLY A 119 -21.64 25.88 7.76
N ASP A 120 -22.32 26.79 8.49
CA ASP A 120 -21.80 28.11 8.82
C ASP A 120 -20.60 28.07 9.78
N ASP A 121 -20.47 26.97 10.54
CA ASP A 121 -19.32 26.68 11.42
C ASP A 121 -18.10 26.13 10.65
N GLY A 122 -18.22 25.95 9.33
CA GLY A 122 -17.19 25.37 8.47
C GLY A 122 -17.20 23.85 8.41
N THR A 123 -18.10 23.16 9.14
CA THR A 123 -18.28 21.71 9.01
C THR A 123 -18.74 21.39 7.59
N LYS A 124 -18.08 20.42 6.94
CA LYS A 124 -18.53 19.86 5.68
C LYS A 124 -19.05 18.45 5.87
N ILE A 125 -20.11 18.11 5.14
CA ILE A 125 -20.63 16.75 5.02
C ILE A 125 -20.63 16.41 3.54
N ALA A 126 -19.96 15.32 3.18
CA ALA A 126 -19.74 14.96 1.80
C ALA A 126 -20.13 13.51 1.54
N PHE A 127 -20.95 13.28 0.52
CA PHE A 127 -21.16 11.97 -0.07
C PHE A 127 -20.19 11.78 -1.24
N GLN A 128 -19.46 10.67 -1.29
CA GLN A 128 -18.58 10.33 -2.43
C GLN A 128 -18.46 8.81 -2.60
N ALA A 129 -18.70 8.31 -3.83
CA ALA A 129 -18.70 6.88 -4.18
C ALA A 129 -19.43 5.95 -3.19
N GLY A 130 -20.55 6.40 -2.62
CA GLY A 130 -21.35 5.62 -1.68
C GLY A 130 -21.01 5.82 -0.20
N GLY A 131 -19.86 6.41 0.11
CA GLY A 131 -19.51 6.80 1.49
C GLY A 131 -20.04 8.18 1.85
N VAL A 132 -20.15 8.43 3.16
CA VAL A 132 -20.44 9.75 3.74
C VAL A 132 -19.32 10.10 4.71
N PHE A 133 -18.73 11.27 4.51
CA PHE A 133 -17.62 11.79 5.30
C PHE A 133 -18.02 13.11 5.95
N ARG A 134 -17.51 13.35 7.16
CA ARG A 134 -17.64 14.63 7.87
C ARG A 134 -16.26 15.22 8.06
N GLU A 135 -16.09 16.49 7.70
CA GLU A 135 -14.84 17.24 7.86
C GLU A 135 -15.08 18.46 8.75
N THR A 136 -14.25 18.64 9.77
CA THR A 136 -14.32 19.81 10.67
C THR A 136 -13.07 20.68 10.60
N GLY A 137 -12.37 20.65 9.45
CA GLY A 137 -11.13 21.38 9.17
C GLY A 137 -9.85 20.82 9.81
N SER A 138 -9.95 20.07 10.91
CA SER A 138 -8.80 19.38 11.54
C SER A 138 -8.86 17.85 11.45
N GLU A 139 -10.01 17.30 11.07
CA GLU A 139 -10.27 15.87 11.08
C GLU A 139 -11.32 15.52 10.02
N THR A 140 -11.16 14.36 9.38
CA THR A 140 -12.15 13.74 8.50
C THR A 140 -12.60 12.43 9.13
N ARG A 141 -13.91 12.26 9.32
CA ARG A 141 -14.51 11.07 9.92
C ARG A 141 -15.44 10.36 8.94
N VAL A 142 -15.39 9.03 8.92
CA VAL A 142 -16.37 8.19 8.21
C VAL A 142 -17.68 8.17 8.99
N VAL A 143 -18.76 8.65 8.36
CA VAL A 143 -20.12 8.64 8.89
C VAL A 143 -20.88 7.42 8.36
N SER A 144 -20.77 7.18 7.05
CA SER A 144 -21.30 6.00 6.37
C SER A 144 -20.22 5.43 5.47
N LYS A 145 -20.06 4.11 5.52
CA LYS A 145 -19.03 3.41 4.75
C LYS A 145 -19.42 3.33 3.28
N PRO A 146 -18.48 3.52 2.33
CA PRO A 146 -18.68 3.10 0.96
C PRO A 146 -19.12 1.62 0.88
N PRO A 147 -19.87 1.21 -0.14
CA PRO A 147 -20.38 -0.16 -0.30
C PRO A 147 -19.31 -1.13 -0.83
N LEU A 148 -18.05 -0.97 -0.43
CA LEU A 148 -16.96 -1.88 -0.76
C LEU A 148 -16.90 -3.00 0.29
N GLU A 149 -16.53 -4.20 -0.14
CA GLU A 149 -16.49 -5.37 0.73
C GLU A 149 -15.30 -6.26 0.36
N TYR A 150 -14.66 -6.83 1.38
CA TYR A 150 -13.67 -7.90 1.22
C TYR A 150 -14.14 -9.16 1.96
N ASP A 151 -14.41 -10.21 1.19
CA ASP A 151 -14.75 -11.53 1.72
C ASP A 151 -13.47 -12.36 1.89
N GLU A 152 -13.06 -12.55 3.14
CA GLU A 152 -11.84 -13.28 3.51
C GLU A 152 -11.91 -14.78 3.16
N GLU A 153 -13.08 -15.42 3.32
CA GLU A 153 -13.27 -16.86 3.08
C GLU A 153 -13.02 -17.22 1.62
N THR A 154 -13.43 -16.33 0.72
CA THR A 154 -13.29 -16.51 -0.74
C THR A 154 -12.19 -15.64 -1.34
N SER A 155 -11.52 -14.79 -0.56
CA SER A 155 -10.58 -13.77 -1.02
C SER A 155 -11.17 -12.93 -2.17
N THR A 156 -12.42 -12.47 -2.01
CA THR A 156 -13.16 -11.71 -3.03
C THR A 156 -13.23 -10.23 -2.65
N PHE A 157 -12.76 -9.35 -3.54
CA PHE A 157 -12.94 -7.91 -3.40
C PHE A 157 -14.08 -7.41 -4.29
N SER A 158 -15.06 -6.73 -3.70
CA SER A 158 -16.18 -6.12 -4.41
C SER A 158 -16.21 -4.61 -4.18
N PHE A 159 -16.19 -3.84 -5.28
CA PHE A 159 -16.23 -2.38 -5.23
C PHE A 159 -17.23 -1.80 -6.26
N PRO A 160 -18.49 -1.59 -5.86
CA PRO A 160 -19.47 -0.84 -6.62
C PRO A 160 -19.23 0.67 -6.42
N VAL A 161 -18.69 1.32 -7.44
CA VAL A 161 -18.39 2.75 -7.42
C VAL A 161 -19.61 3.54 -7.91
N LEU A 162 -20.20 4.35 -7.04
CA LEU A 162 -21.30 5.25 -7.40
C LEU A 162 -20.77 6.57 -7.99
N LYS A 163 -21.28 6.94 -9.17
CA LYS A 163 -20.93 8.16 -9.89
C LYS A 163 -22.15 9.04 -10.12
N LEU A 164 -21.94 10.35 -10.12
CA LEU A 164 -22.97 11.36 -10.35
C LEU A 164 -22.97 11.76 -11.84
N GLU A 165 -24.16 11.83 -12.44
CA GLU A 165 -24.31 12.13 -13.87
C GLU A 165 -23.95 13.59 -14.22
N GLU A 166 -24.39 14.54 -13.39
CA GLU A 166 -24.31 15.97 -13.70
C GLU A 166 -24.12 16.84 -12.44
N ASP A 167 -23.53 18.02 -12.64
CA ASP A 167 -23.44 19.06 -11.62
C ASP A 167 -24.81 19.70 -11.40
N THR A 168 -25.20 19.88 -10.14
CA THR A 168 -26.48 20.52 -9.77
C THR A 168 -26.45 21.02 -8.33
N GLU A 169 -27.48 21.77 -7.94
CA GLU A 169 -27.71 22.19 -6.56
C GLU A 169 -28.94 21.45 -6.00
N LEU A 170 -28.80 20.90 -4.79
CA LEU A 170 -29.88 20.27 -4.05
C LEU A 170 -30.34 21.19 -2.94
N THR A 171 -31.64 21.40 -2.89
CA THR A 171 -32.29 22.15 -1.82
C THR A 171 -33.00 21.18 -0.88
N SER A 172 -33.23 21.61 0.36
CA SER A 172 -34.08 20.87 1.29
C SER A 172 -35.48 20.65 0.68
N GLY A 173 -35.96 19.41 0.68
CA GLY A 173 -37.21 19.02 0.01
C GLY A 173 -37.15 17.61 -0.58
N ASP A 174 -38.08 17.28 -1.47
CA ASP A 174 -38.05 15.99 -2.16
C ASP A 174 -36.92 15.96 -3.19
N VAL A 175 -36.13 14.89 -3.17
CA VAL A 175 -35.04 14.63 -4.13
C VAL A 175 -35.29 13.27 -4.77
N THR A 176 -35.03 13.17 -6.07
CA THR A 176 -35.18 11.94 -6.87
C THR A 176 -33.83 11.44 -7.35
N PHE A 177 -33.68 10.12 -7.34
CA PHE A 177 -32.51 9.38 -7.82
C PHE A 177 -32.93 8.47 -8.99
N ASP A 178 -32.34 8.70 -10.16
CA ASP A 178 -32.56 7.89 -11.35
C ASP A 178 -31.29 7.12 -11.69
N TYR A 179 -31.42 5.81 -11.91
CA TYR A 179 -30.34 5.00 -12.47
C TYR A 179 -30.17 5.34 -13.95
N VAL A 180 -28.94 5.64 -14.36
CA VAL A 180 -28.61 5.97 -15.75
C VAL A 180 -28.04 4.74 -16.45
N ASP A 181 -26.89 4.27 -15.98
CA ASP A 181 -26.19 3.12 -16.54
C ASP A 181 -25.22 2.48 -15.53
N SER A 182 -24.58 1.38 -15.96
CA SER A 182 -23.46 0.76 -15.26
C SER A 182 -22.39 0.31 -16.25
N THR A 183 -21.14 0.55 -15.90
CA THR A 183 -19.98 0.05 -16.64
C THR A 183 -19.22 -0.94 -15.75
N PRO A 184 -19.27 -2.26 -16.03
CA PRO A 184 -18.43 -3.21 -15.32
C PRO A 184 -16.98 -3.01 -15.77
N HIS A 185 -16.10 -2.69 -14.83
CA HIS A 185 -14.67 -2.53 -15.08
C HIS A 185 -13.93 -3.85 -14.87
N ARG A 186 -14.39 -4.67 -13.92
CA ARG A 186 -14.01 -6.07 -13.75
C ARG A 186 -15.24 -6.86 -13.33
N ASN A 187 -15.73 -7.74 -14.19
CA ASN A 187 -16.86 -8.61 -13.87
C ASN A 187 -16.32 -9.95 -13.36
N THR A 188 -16.40 -10.20 -12.05
CA THR A 188 -15.93 -11.41 -11.34
C THR A 188 -14.70 -12.03 -12.01
N SER A 189 -13.61 -11.25 -12.07
CA SER A 189 -12.37 -11.71 -12.71
C SER A 189 -11.59 -12.51 -11.70
N TYR A 190 -11.28 -13.76 -12.05
CA TYR A 190 -10.32 -14.56 -11.29
C TYR A 190 -8.92 -13.97 -11.52
N VAL A 191 -8.25 -13.60 -10.43
CA VAL A 191 -6.98 -12.85 -10.40
C VAL A 191 -5.99 -13.45 -9.39
N GLU A 192 -6.18 -14.73 -9.05
CA GLU A 192 -5.26 -15.44 -8.16
C GLU A 192 -3.84 -15.48 -8.76
N GLY A 193 -2.84 -15.25 -7.92
CA GLY A 193 -1.44 -15.11 -8.36
C GLY A 193 -1.10 -13.77 -9.02
N SER A 194 -2.06 -12.83 -9.10
CA SER A 194 -1.86 -11.46 -9.57
C SER A 194 -2.06 -10.43 -8.45
N THR A 195 -1.58 -9.22 -8.71
CA THR A 195 -1.77 -8.04 -7.86
C THR A 195 -2.70 -7.02 -8.53
N ILE A 196 -3.61 -6.43 -7.75
CA ILE A 196 -4.46 -5.29 -8.10
C ILE A 196 -4.07 -4.09 -7.26
N LYS A 197 -3.79 -2.96 -7.91
CA LYS A 197 -3.51 -1.68 -7.26
C LYS A 197 -4.68 -0.73 -7.43
N ILE A 198 -5.03 -0.04 -6.36
CA ILE A 198 -6.11 0.94 -6.29
C ILE A 198 -5.52 2.23 -5.73
N ASN A 199 -5.47 3.27 -6.57
CA ASN A 199 -5.05 4.61 -6.17
C ASN A 199 -6.27 5.53 -6.13
N ILE A 200 -6.56 6.10 -4.96
CA ILE A 200 -7.69 7.01 -4.75
C ILE A 200 -7.14 8.40 -4.48
N THR A 201 -7.38 9.33 -5.40
CA THR A 201 -7.06 10.75 -5.21
C THR A 201 -8.33 11.52 -4.90
N SER A 202 -8.45 12.06 -3.69
CA SER A 202 -9.65 12.75 -3.19
C SER A 202 -9.35 13.69 -2.03
N GLU A 203 -10.04 14.83 -1.95
CA GLU A 203 -10.01 15.70 -0.74
C GLU A 203 -10.44 14.95 0.54
N TYR A 204 -11.21 13.86 0.39
CA TYR A 204 -11.65 13.00 1.49
C TYR A 204 -10.72 11.79 1.72
N CYS A 205 -9.44 11.88 1.31
CA CYS A 205 -8.48 10.77 1.37
C CYS A 205 -8.42 10.10 2.75
N VAL A 206 -8.33 10.87 3.83
CA VAL A 206 -8.24 10.34 5.21
C VAL A 206 -9.48 9.49 5.57
N GLY A 207 -10.65 9.87 5.06
CA GLY A 207 -11.88 9.08 5.21
C GLY A 207 -11.81 7.75 4.45
N TRP A 208 -11.27 7.76 3.23
CA TRP A 208 -11.00 6.53 2.47
C TRP A 208 -10.00 5.63 3.18
N GLN A 209 -8.90 6.19 3.71
CA GLN A 209 -7.90 5.43 4.43
C GLN A 209 -8.50 4.72 5.64
N THR A 210 -9.19 5.48 6.52
CA THR A 210 -9.86 4.93 7.71
C THR A 210 -10.80 3.78 7.32
N TYR A 211 -11.53 3.93 6.22
CA TYR A 211 -12.44 2.90 5.76
C TYR A 211 -11.72 1.63 5.27
N PHE A 212 -10.65 1.75 4.47
CA PHE A 212 -9.86 0.58 4.06
C PHE A 212 -9.18 -0.11 5.25
N GLU A 213 -8.72 0.64 6.25
CA GLU A 213 -8.18 0.07 7.49
C GLU A 213 -9.22 -0.79 8.21
N GLU A 214 -10.45 -0.29 8.36
CA GLU A 214 -11.53 -1.02 9.03
C GLU A 214 -12.02 -2.25 8.23
N GLU A 215 -12.14 -2.14 6.91
CA GLU A 215 -12.63 -3.24 6.08
C GLU A 215 -11.60 -4.37 5.96
N MET A 216 -10.32 -4.00 5.90
CA MET A 216 -9.22 -4.96 5.73
C MET A 216 -8.65 -5.47 7.07
N GLU A 217 -9.19 -5.06 8.23
CA GLU A 217 -8.69 -5.42 9.56
C GLU A 217 -8.56 -6.95 9.77
N LYS A 218 -9.48 -7.71 9.17
CA LYS A 218 -9.50 -9.18 9.28
C LYS A 218 -8.69 -9.88 8.20
N ALA A 219 -8.31 -9.18 7.15
CA ALA A 219 -7.61 -9.79 6.04
C ALA A 219 -6.19 -10.20 6.47
N ASP A 220 -5.75 -11.39 6.07
CA ASP A 220 -4.35 -11.77 6.25
C ASP A 220 -3.47 -10.91 5.32
N GLY A 221 -2.81 -9.90 5.87
CA GLY A 221 -1.92 -9.00 5.14
C GLY A 221 -2.16 -7.50 5.43
N ARG A 222 -1.48 -6.64 4.69
CA ARG A 222 -1.60 -5.17 4.77
C ARG A 222 -1.98 -4.61 3.41
N ALA A 223 -3.20 -4.08 3.28
CA ALA A 223 -3.70 -3.57 2.01
C ALA A 223 -3.14 -2.18 1.67
N ILE A 224 -3.00 -1.30 2.65
CA ILE A 224 -2.53 0.08 2.45
C ILE A 224 -1.01 0.06 2.30
N GLN A 225 -0.53 0.50 1.14
CA GLN A 225 0.90 0.57 0.81
C GLN A 225 1.47 1.97 1.03
N GLU A 226 0.66 3.01 0.81
CA GLU A 226 1.01 4.41 1.04
C GLU A 226 -0.23 5.12 1.60
N ALA A 227 -0.11 5.63 2.82
CA ALA A 227 -1.19 6.35 3.50
C ALA A 227 -1.41 7.75 2.91
N CYS A 228 -2.54 8.40 3.19
CA CYS A 228 -2.82 9.76 2.69
C CYS A 228 -1.85 10.84 3.17
N SER A 229 -1.16 10.58 4.29
CA SER A 229 -0.10 11.45 4.83
C SER A 229 1.26 11.21 4.19
N GLU A 230 1.37 10.21 3.31
CA GLU A 230 2.59 9.75 2.67
C GLU A 230 2.48 9.99 1.15
N GLY A 231 3.63 10.15 0.48
CA GLY A 231 3.66 10.26 -0.98
C GLY A 231 2.94 11.48 -1.58
N GLU A 232 2.06 11.23 -2.55
CA GLU A 232 1.33 12.26 -3.28
C GLU A 232 0.15 12.82 -2.48
N GLU A 233 0.00 14.15 -2.46
CA GLU A 233 -1.05 14.82 -1.70
C GLU A 233 -2.44 14.26 -2.04
N ASN A 234 -3.26 14.03 -1.00
CA ASN A 234 -4.64 13.54 -1.11
C ASN A 234 -4.77 12.20 -1.85
N THR A 235 -3.72 11.38 -1.88
CA THR A 235 -3.71 10.10 -2.57
C THR A 235 -3.50 8.94 -1.61
N LEU A 236 -4.39 7.95 -1.66
CA LEU A 236 -4.28 6.68 -0.95
C LEU A 236 -3.88 5.59 -1.95
N ARG A 237 -2.85 4.79 -1.63
CA ARG A 237 -2.48 3.62 -2.46
C ARG A 237 -2.77 2.33 -1.71
N VAL A 238 -3.64 1.51 -2.30
CA VAL A 238 -4.02 0.20 -1.80
C VAL A 238 -3.59 -0.86 -2.79
N GLU A 239 -3.12 -1.99 -2.28
CA GLU A 239 -2.75 -3.17 -3.04
C GLU A 239 -3.44 -4.40 -2.47
N LEU A 240 -3.92 -5.27 -3.36
CA LEU A 240 -4.60 -6.52 -3.06
C LEU A 240 -4.08 -7.61 -4.00
N GLY A 241 -4.09 -8.84 -3.54
CA GLY A 241 -3.53 -9.97 -4.28
C GLY A 241 -2.07 -10.19 -3.95
N ARG A 242 -1.63 -11.44 -4.12
CA ARG A 242 -0.25 -11.85 -3.90
C ARG A 242 0.23 -12.54 -5.15
N MET A 243 1.47 -12.24 -5.52
CA MET A 243 2.16 -12.97 -6.56
C MET A 243 2.65 -14.29 -6.00
N GLU A 244 2.31 -15.39 -6.68
CA GLU A 244 2.82 -16.72 -6.36
C GLU A 244 3.63 -17.23 -7.56
N ILE A 245 4.79 -17.82 -7.30
CA ILE A 245 5.55 -18.51 -8.34
C ILE A 245 4.84 -19.84 -8.62
N PRO A 246 4.39 -20.11 -9.85
CA PRO A 246 3.73 -21.37 -10.19
C PRO A 246 4.59 -22.58 -9.84
N GLU A 247 3.97 -23.66 -9.36
CA GLU A 247 4.64 -24.94 -9.16
C GLU A 247 5.31 -25.40 -10.45
N GLY A 248 6.51 -25.98 -10.31
CA GLY A 248 7.30 -26.46 -11.45
C GLY A 248 8.06 -25.37 -12.21
N THR A 249 8.02 -24.11 -11.74
CA THR A 249 8.79 -23.01 -12.36
C THR A 249 10.28 -23.32 -12.44
N PHE A 250 10.84 -23.98 -11.43
CA PHE A 250 12.27 -24.29 -11.31
C PHE A 250 12.63 -25.72 -11.73
N GLU A 251 11.82 -26.39 -12.58
CA GLU A 251 12.09 -27.77 -13.05
C GLU A 251 13.14 -27.87 -14.19
N ASN A 252 13.74 -26.75 -14.58
CA ASN A 252 14.72 -26.70 -15.69
C ASN A 252 15.90 -25.80 -15.28
N GLY A 253 17.03 -25.94 -15.97
CA GLY A 253 18.22 -25.10 -15.76
C GLY A 253 17.96 -23.62 -16.06
N ILE A 254 18.25 -23.16 -17.27
CA ILE A 254 17.99 -21.77 -17.69
C ILE A 254 16.69 -21.73 -18.48
N VAL A 255 15.69 -21.01 -18.00
CA VAL A 255 14.44 -20.73 -18.73
C VAL A 255 14.42 -19.28 -19.16
N ALA A 256 14.30 -19.04 -20.47
CA ALA A 256 14.20 -17.69 -21.02
C ALA A 256 13.16 -17.59 -22.14
N GLY A 257 12.53 -16.43 -22.26
CA GLY A 257 11.58 -16.14 -23.35
C GLY A 257 12.26 -16.02 -24.71
N ASN A 258 13.51 -15.54 -24.73
CA ASN A 258 14.38 -15.53 -25.90
C ASN A 258 15.81 -15.91 -25.53
N VAL A 259 16.42 -16.80 -26.32
CA VAL A 259 17.83 -17.18 -26.15
C VAL A 259 18.62 -16.83 -27.40
N SER A 260 19.69 -16.04 -27.23
CA SER A 260 20.60 -15.67 -28.31
C SER A 260 21.99 -16.27 -28.13
N ASN A 261 22.58 -16.70 -29.26
CA ASN A 261 23.93 -17.27 -29.35
C ASN A 261 24.18 -18.37 -28.30
N SER A 262 23.80 -19.62 -28.61
CA SER A 262 24.04 -20.82 -27.78
C SER A 262 25.17 -21.71 -28.35
N SER A 263 26.21 -21.09 -28.89
CA SER A 263 27.34 -21.88 -29.44
C SER A 263 28.24 -22.39 -28.32
N GLY A 264 28.54 -23.70 -28.32
CA GLY A 264 29.36 -24.32 -27.27
C GLY A 264 28.62 -24.60 -25.96
N THR A 265 27.28 -24.67 -25.98
CA THR A 265 26.41 -24.86 -24.80
C THR A 265 25.81 -26.26 -24.71
N GLU A 266 26.49 -27.27 -25.24
CA GLU A 266 25.97 -28.66 -25.26
C GLU A 266 25.73 -29.21 -23.84
N ASP A 267 26.46 -28.67 -22.86
CA ASP A 267 26.36 -28.99 -21.44
C ASP A 267 25.61 -27.89 -20.64
N PHE A 268 24.71 -27.12 -21.27
CA PHE A 268 23.74 -26.28 -20.54
C PHE A 268 22.32 -26.80 -20.76
N ASP A 269 21.56 -26.98 -19.68
CA ASP A 269 20.12 -27.19 -19.77
C ASP A 269 19.42 -25.85 -19.99
N ILE A 270 19.10 -25.53 -21.24
CA ILE A 270 18.44 -24.28 -21.64
C ILE A 270 17.10 -24.61 -22.27
N THR A 271 16.05 -24.01 -21.72
CA THR A 271 14.69 -24.08 -22.24
C THR A 271 14.24 -22.69 -22.69
N GLU A 272 14.13 -22.51 -24.01
CA GLU A 272 13.51 -21.31 -24.59
C GLU A 272 11.99 -21.49 -24.64
N LYS A 273 11.24 -20.58 -23.99
CA LYS A 273 9.77 -20.59 -23.98
C LYS A 273 9.23 -19.24 -24.49
N GLU A 274 9.09 -19.09 -25.81
CA GLU A 274 8.49 -17.89 -26.38
C GLU A 274 7.09 -17.61 -25.81
N GLY A 275 6.84 -16.37 -25.39
CA GLY A 275 5.55 -15.96 -24.82
C GLY A 275 5.28 -16.49 -23.41
N TYR A 276 6.24 -17.19 -22.79
CA TYR A 276 6.19 -17.55 -21.38
C TYR A 276 6.48 -16.30 -20.54
N SER A 277 5.43 -15.77 -19.92
CA SER A 277 5.51 -14.61 -19.03
C SER A 277 5.19 -15.08 -17.62
N LEU A 278 6.19 -14.99 -16.75
CA LEU A 278 6.02 -15.18 -15.32
C LEU A 278 5.94 -13.79 -14.66
N PRO A 279 5.19 -13.67 -13.56
CA PRO A 279 4.92 -12.37 -12.99
C PRO A 279 6.20 -11.79 -12.33
N PRO A 280 6.58 -10.53 -12.63
CA PRO A 280 7.79 -9.91 -12.10
C PRO A 280 7.62 -9.42 -10.66
N LEU A 281 8.68 -9.48 -9.85
CA LEU A 281 8.65 -9.11 -8.43
C LEU A 281 8.88 -7.60 -8.16
N ASP A 282 8.60 -6.75 -9.14
CA ASP A 282 8.94 -5.33 -9.13
C ASP A 282 8.41 -4.61 -7.90
N ASP A 283 7.11 -4.76 -7.64
CA ASP A 283 6.44 -4.03 -6.57
C ASP A 283 6.94 -4.44 -5.20
N MET A 284 7.05 -5.75 -4.98
CA MET A 284 7.53 -6.32 -3.74
C MET A 284 8.99 -5.90 -3.47
N ILE A 285 9.89 -5.99 -4.46
CA ILE A 285 11.30 -5.60 -4.29
C ILE A 285 11.43 -4.07 -4.11
N ASN A 286 10.69 -3.26 -4.88
CA ASN A 286 10.69 -1.80 -4.73
C ASN A 286 10.16 -1.38 -3.35
N GLN A 287 9.13 -2.05 -2.85
CA GLN A 287 8.59 -1.81 -1.51
C GLN A 287 9.62 -2.19 -0.45
N MET A 288 10.25 -3.37 -0.55
CA MET A 288 11.32 -3.76 0.38
C MET A 288 12.43 -2.72 0.41
N VAL A 289 12.88 -2.23 -0.75
CA VAL A 289 13.87 -1.16 -0.79
C VAL A 289 13.37 0.10 -0.08
N SER A 290 12.15 0.57 -0.37
CA SER A 290 11.56 1.76 0.25
C SER A 290 11.40 1.63 1.77
N ASP A 291 10.91 0.49 2.25
CA ASP A 291 10.73 0.19 3.67
C ASP A 291 12.08 0.17 4.40
N MET A 292 13.13 -0.39 3.77
CA MET A 292 14.46 -0.43 4.35
C MET A 292 15.19 0.92 4.28
N GLU A 293 14.91 1.77 3.30
CA GLU A 293 15.45 3.13 3.21
C GLU A 293 14.85 4.07 4.25
N SER A 294 13.57 3.90 4.55
CA SER A 294 12.85 4.70 5.55
C SER A 294 13.08 4.22 7.00
N ASN A 295 13.59 3.01 7.18
CA ASN A 295 13.84 2.42 8.50
C ASN A 295 15.26 2.71 9.02
N ASP A 296 15.39 3.69 9.91
CA ASP A 296 16.65 4.07 10.57
C ASP A 296 17.27 2.95 11.43
N SER A 297 16.51 1.89 11.77
CA SER A 297 16.97 0.78 12.62
C SER A 297 17.38 -0.47 11.83
N ILE A 298 17.40 -0.42 10.50
CA ILE A 298 17.79 -1.57 9.68
C ILE A 298 19.28 -1.89 9.82
N THR A 299 19.61 -3.18 9.88
CA THR A 299 21.01 -3.65 9.88
C THR A 299 21.60 -3.47 8.47
N LYS A 300 22.66 -2.68 8.33
CA LYS A 300 23.37 -2.57 7.05
C LYS A 300 24.28 -3.80 6.86
N LEU A 301 24.41 -4.28 5.62
CA LEU A 301 25.31 -5.40 5.32
C LEU A 301 26.76 -5.07 5.70
N SER A 302 27.18 -3.80 5.57
CA SER A 302 28.52 -3.34 5.96
C SER A 302 28.81 -3.47 7.46
N ASP A 303 27.76 -3.58 8.28
CA ASP A 303 27.89 -3.76 9.72
C ASP A 303 28.01 -5.25 10.07
N ALA A 304 27.61 -6.13 9.15
CA ALA A 304 27.90 -7.54 9.24
C ALA A 304 29.40 -7.76 8.94
N GLY A 305 30.03 -8.64 9.72
CA GLY A 305 31.41 -9.04 9.47
C GLY A 305 31.54 -9.92 8.22
N SER A 306 32.58 -10.74 8.17
CA SER A 306 32.70 -11.79 7.13
C SER A 306 31.65 -12.89 7.27
N THR A 307 30.92 -12.95 8.38
CA THR A 307 29.85 -13.92 8.63
C THR A 307 28.57 -13.18 8.96
N VAL A 308 27.53 -13.48 8.19
CA VAL A 308 26.17 -12.96 8.30
C VAL A 308 25.30 -14.07 8.88
N THR A 309 24.55 -13.78 9.94
CA THR A 309 23.65 -14.73 10.61
C THR A 309 22.19 -14.39 10.31
N SER A 310 21.24 -15.22 10.76
CA SER A 310 19.80 -15.03 10.56
C SER A 310 19.32 -13.59 10.76
N GLY A 311 18.44 -13.13 9.87
CA GLY A 311 17.81 -11.81 9.92
C GLY A 311 17.87 -11.03 8.59
N THR A 312 17.40 -9.79 8.63
CA THR A 312 17.26 -8.92 7.44
C THR A 312 18.36 -7.85 7.38
N TYR A 313 19.03 -7.78 6.24
CA TYR A 313 20.14 -6.88 5.96
C TYR A 313 19.84 -6.03 4.72
N TYR A 314 20.35 -4.80 4.71
CA TYR A 314 20.18 -3.86 3.60
C TYR A 314 21.51 -3.29 3.11
N THR A 315 21.63 -3.06 1.81
CA THR A 315 22.72 -2.27 1.21
C THR A 315 22.26 -1.53 -0.04
N ASP A 316 22.82 -0.34 -0.29
CA ASP A 316 22.53 0.39 -1.54
C ASP A 316 23.13 -0.34 -2.73
N SER A 317 24.46 -0.52 -2.70
CA SER A 317 25.22 -1.37 -3.61
C SER A 317 26.29 -2.07 -2.79
N THR A 318 26.77 -3.23 -3.22
CA THR A 318 27.93 -3.85 -2.59
C THR A 318 28.80 -4.61 -3.58
N THR A 319 30.11 -4.49 -3.40
CA THR A 319 31.09 -5.36 -4.03
C THR A 319 31.70 -6.22 -2.95
N ILE A 320 31.49 -7.53 -3.02
CA ILE A 320 32.08 -8.48 -2.07
C ILE A 320 33.59 -8.49 -2.31
N SER A 321 34.39 -8.12 -1.30
CA SER A 321 35.83 -7.88 -1.48
C SER A 321 36.72 -9.10 -1.23
N ASP A 322 36.23 -10.06 -0.46
CA ASP A 322 36.88 -11.34 -0.11
C ASP A 322 35.77 -12.40 0.06
N GLU A 323 35.81 -13.23 1.09
CA GLU A 323 34.78 -14.21 1.40
C GLU A 323 33.72 -13.62 2.35
N MET A 324 32.45 -13.86 2.04
CA MET A 324 31.31 -13.57 2.90
C MET A 324 30.47 -14.84 3.11
N THR A 325 30.41 -15.31 4.35
CA THR A 325 29.65 -16.49 4.75
C THR A 325 28.28 -16.08 5.27
N PHE A 326 27.23 -16.74 4.81
CA PHE A 326 25.88 -16.66 5.33
C PHE A 326 25.59 -17.94 6.10
N ASP A 327 25.59 -17.82 7.43
CA ASP A 327 25.36 -18.92 8.36
C ASP A 327 23.87 -18.99 8.72
N LEU A 328 23.21 -20.02 8.20
CA LEU A 328 21.77 -20.22 8.36
C LEU A 328 21.42 -21.13 9.54
N GLN A 329 22.33 -21.29 10.51
CA GLN A 329 22.11 -22.15 11.68
C GLN A 329 20.85 -21.76 12.47
N ASP A 330 20.61 -20.46 12.63
CA ASP A 330 19.57 -19.93 13.52
C ASP A 330 18.29 -19.49 12.78
N GLY A 331 18.26 -19.49 11.45
CA GLY A 331 17.12 -19.07 10.64
C GLY A 331 17.52 -18.61 9.23
N ASP A 332 16.53 -18.11 8.49
CA ASP A 332 16.74 -17.51 7.17
C ASP A 332 17.57 -16.22 7.23
N VAL A 333 18.25 -15.91 6.14
CA VAL A 333 18.89 -14.60 5.94
C VAL A 333 18.26 -13.92 4.75
N THR A 334 17.82 -12.68 4.95
CA THR A 334 17.33 -11.81 3.89
C THR A 334 18.33 -10.70 3.62
N LEU A 335 18.74 -10.53 2.36
CA LEU A 335 19.55 -9.41 1.91
C LEU A 335 18.81 -8.61 0.84
N VAL A 336 18.48 -7.36 1.15
CA VAL A 336 17.88 -6.40 0.21
C VAL A 336 18.96 -5.49 -0.37
N VAL A 337 19.08 -5.48 -1.69
CA VAL A 337 20.09 -4.73 -2.47
C VAL A 337 19.39 -3.73 -3.40
N LYS A 338 19.48 -2.43 -3.10
CA LYS A 338 18.77 -1.37 -3.86
C LYS A 338 19.28 -1.16 -5.27
N ASP A 339 20.55 -1.43 -5.53
CA ASP A 339 21.15 -1.26 -6.85
C ASP A 339 21.79 -2.58 -7.26
N GLU A 340 23.07 -2.79 -6.94
CA GLU A 340 23.84 -3.91 -7.47
C GLU A 340 24.66 -4.69 -6.44
N LEU A 341 24.73 -6.01 -6.68
CA LEU A 341 25.59 -6.96 -5.98
C LEU A 341 26.67 -7.46 -6.95
N VAL A 342 27.94 -7.23 -6.62
CA VAL A 342 29.07 -7.49 -7.52
C VAL A 342 30.13 -8.37 -6.86
N LEU A 343 30.59 -9.39 -7.58
CA LEU A 343 31.78 -10.18 -7.28
C LEU A 343 32.72 -10.06 -8.49
N ASP A 344 33.79 -9.24 -8.45
CA ASP A 344 34.59 -8.85 -9.62
C ASP A 344 36.04 -9.37 -9.66
N LYS A 345 36.49 -10.06 -8.60
CA LYS A 345 37.88 -10.54 -8.46
C LYS A 345 37.92 -12.01 -8.07
N ASN A 346 39.05 -12.64 -8.42
CA ASN A 346 39.38 -13.98 -7.94
C ASN A 346 39.39 -13.96 -6.41
N LYS A 347 38.72 -14.94 -5.79
CA LYS A 347 38.47 -15.09 -4.32
C LYS A 347 37.32 -14.29 -3.73
N ASN A 348 36.62 -13.47 -4.51
CA ASN A 348 35.37 -12.89 -4.02
C ASN A 348 34.35 -14.03 -3.97
N SER A 349 33.76 -14.29 -2.81
CA SER A 349 32.81 -15.39 -2.69
C SER A 349 31.69 -15.14 -1.70
N ILE A 350 30.52 -15.69 -2.02
CA ILE A 350 29.37 -15.82 -1.13
C ILE A 350 29.20 -17.31 -0.82
N HIS A 351 29.27 -17.68 0.46
CA HIS A 351 29.15 -19.07 0.93
C HIS A 351 27.89 -19.20 1.76
N VAL A 352 27.02 -20.17 1.44
CA VAL A 352 25.85 -20.49 2.27
C VAL A 352 26.15 -21.73 3.09
N GLU A 353 26.08 -21.61 4.42
CA GLU A 353 26.39 -22.69 5.36
C GLU A 353 25.21 -22.96 6.30
N ASN A 354 25.21 -24.16 6.89
CA ASN A 354 24.24 -24.57 7.91
C ASN A 354 22.76 -24.43 7.51
N TRP A 355 22.45 -24.49 6.21
CA TRP A 355 21.08 -24.39 5.69
C TRP A 355 20.19 -25.57 6.08
N LYS A 356 20.78 -26.75 6.31
CA LYS A 356 20.04 -27.97 6.64
C LYS A 356 19.94 -28.15 8.15
N GLN A 357 18.76 -27.89 8.73
CA GLN A 357 18.50 -28.06 10.16
C GLN A 357 17.55 -29.23 10.45
N SER A 358 17.51 -29.66 11.72
CA SER A 358 16.63 -30.73 12.17
C SER A 358 15.18 -30.25 12.30
N GLY A 359 14.44 -30.18 11.19
CA GLY A 359 13.01 -29.90 11.19
C GLY A 359 12.56 -28.99 10.05
N GLU A 360 13.44 -28.07 9.63
CA GLU A 360 13.20 -27.11 8.56
C GLU A 360 14.53 -26.79 7.86
N ASN A 361 14.49 -26.50 6.57
CA ASN A 361 15.63 -26.00 5.83
C ASN A 361 15.51 -24.48 5.77
N HIS A 362 16.62 -23.79 5.97
CA HIS A 362 16.69 -22.33 5.85
C HIS A 362 17.33 -21.94 4.52
N SER A 363 17.13 -20.69 4.13
CA SER A 363 17.61 -20.11 2.88
C SER A 363 18.22 -18.72 3.06
N LEU A 364 19.16 -18.40 2.18
CA LEU A 364 19.61 -17.06 1.90
C LEU A 364 18.79 -16.52 0.74
N GLN A 365 18.05 -15.45 0.98
CA GLN A 365 17.20 -14.76 0.02
C GLN A 365 17.77 -13.38 -0.30
N ILE A 366 18.22 -13.19 -1.53
CA ILE A 366 18.82 -11.95 -2.01
C ILE A 366 17.82 -11.27 -2.95
N TYR A 367 17.30 -10.12 -2.56
CA TYR A 367 16.41 -9.30 -3.38
C TYR A 367 17.22 -8.16 -4.00
N VAL A 368 17.44 -8.20 -5.30
CA VAL A 368 18.25 -7.22 -6.01
C VAL A 368 17.40 -6.40 -6.98
N ASN A 369 17.50 -5.08 -6.90
CA ASN A 369 16.64 -4.20 -7.68
C ASN A 369 17.18 -3.94 -9.10
N LYS A 370 18.49 -3.73 -9.27
CA LYS A 370 19.08 -3.32 -10.56
C LYS A 370 20.03 -4.33 -11.20
N GLY A 371 20.84 -5.05 -10.43
CA GLY A 371 21.68 -6.06 -11.07
C GLY A 371 22.59 -6.91 -10.19
N LEU A 372 22.92 -8.08 -10.72
CA LEU A 372 23.85 -9.05 -10.16
C LEU A 372 24.98 -9.27 -11.15
N HIS A 373 26.24 -9.11 -10.70
CA HIS A 373 27.41 -9.42 -11.52
C HIS A 373 28.36 -10.37 -10.81
N VAL A 374 28.50 -11.59 -11.34
CA VAL A 374 29.46 -12.59 -10.87
C VAL A 374 30.57 -12.76 -11.91
N ASN A 375 31.69 -12.08 -11.71
CA ASN A 375 32.86 -12.08 -12.58
C ASN A 375 34.12 -12.44 -11.82
N LYS A 376 34.66 -13.65 -12.06
CA LYS A 376 35.81 -14.21 -11.30
C LYS A 376 35.51 -14.58 -9.84
N GLY A 377 34.27 -14.38 -9.40
CA GLY A 377 33.80 -14.77 -8.07
C GLY A 377 32.96 -16.04 -8.09
N GLU A 378 32.63 -16.51 -6.90
CA GLU A 378 31.94 -17.79 -6.68
C GLU A 378 30.78 -17.56 -5.70
N MET A 379 29.58 -18.07 -6.03
CA MET A 379 28.44 -18.14 -5.11
C MET A 379 28.06 -19.61 -4.97
N TRP A 380 28.14 -20.17 -3.77
CA TRP A 380 27.94 -21.61 -3.58
C TRP A 380 27.34 -22.00 -2.23
N VAL A 381 26.82 -23.23 -2.18
CA VAL A 381 26.13 -23.81 -1.02
C VAL A 381 26.92 -24.99 -0.47
N ASN A 382 27.12 -25.04 0.84
CA ASN A 382 27.90 -26.10 1.47
C ASN A 382 27.11 -27.42 1.55
N PRO A 383 27.70 -28.60 1.23
CA PRO A 383 29.11 -28.89 0.97
C PRO A 383 29.65 -28.43 -0.39
N CYS A 384 30.86 -27.88 -0.37
CA CYS A 384 31.63 -27.38 -1.51
C CYS A 384 32.13 -28.50 -2.45
N SER A 385 31.25 -29.32 -3.02
CA SER A 385 31.62 -30.44 -3.88
C SER A 385 30.70 -30.61 -5.08
N SER A 386 31.30 -30.75 -6.26
CA SER A 386 30.61 -30.96 -7.54
C SER A 386 29.74 -32.22 -7.61
N ASP A 387 29.85 -33.12 -6.63
CA ASP A 387 29.08 -34.37 -6.55
C ASP A 387 27.86 -34.26 -5.60
N ASP A 388 27.73 -33.17 -4.84
CA ASP A 388 26.69 -32.97 -3.81
C ASP A 388 26.20 -31.51 -3.83
N VAL A 389 25.55 -31.16 -4.94
CA VAL A 389 24.97 -29.84 -5.23
C VAL A 389 23.59 -29.72 -4.56
N ASN A 390 23.32 -28.57 -3.92
CA ASN A 390 21.98 -28.20 -3.47
C ASN A 390 21.72 -26.71 -3.67
N SER A 391 20.98 -26.37 -4.71
CA SER A 391 20.77 -24.99 -5.14
C SER A 391 19.63 -24.27 -4.40
N ALA A 392 18.74 -25.01 -3.74
CA ALA A 392 17.56 -24.44 -3.07
C ALA A 392 17.87 -23.40 -1.95
N PRO A 393 18.97 -23.51 -1.19
CA PRO A 393 19.30 -22.57 -0.11
C PRO A 393 19.78 -21.22 -0.58
N LEU A 394 20.30 -21.07 -1.81
CA LEU A 394 20.71 -19.78 -2.35
C LEU A 394 19.67 -19.28 -3.35
N GLN A 395 18.89 -18.26 -2.95
CA GLN A 395 17.79 -17.73 -3.73
C GLN A 395 18.05 -16.27 -4.08
N VAL A 396 18.01 -15.93 -5.36
CA VAL A 396 18.15 -14.54 -5.84
C VAL A 396 16.88 -14.13 -6.58
N TYR A 397 16.28 -13.04 -6.14
CA TYR A 397 15.08 -12.45 -6.72
C TYR A 397 15.42 -11.10 -7.33
N GLY A 398 15.05 -10.91 -8.60
CA GLY A 398 15.24 -9.68 -9.35
C GLY A 398 13.91 -9.07 -9.83
N THR A 399 13.96 -7.78 -10.11
CA THR A 399 12.92 -7.05 -10.84
C THR A 399 12.95 -7.37 -12.34
N SER A 400 11.92 -6.95 -13.06
CA SER A 400 11.77 -6.99 -14.52
C SER A 400 12.84 -6.22 -15.27
N ASP A 401 13.58 -5.34 -14.58
CA ASP A 401 14.66 -4.50 -15.12
C ASP A 401 16.05 -4.91 -14.57
N THR A 402 16.14 -6.01 -13.81
CA THR A 402 17.40 -6.50 -13.24
C THR A 402 18.31 -7.06 -14.33
N HIS A 403 19.52 -6.51 -14.45
CA HIS A 403 20.56 -7.07 -15.32
C HIS A 403 21.36 -8.14 -14.58
N ILE A 404 21.62 -9.28 -15.23
CA ILE A 404 22.39 -10.38 -14.65
C ILE A 404 23.59 -10.68 -15.56
N GLY A 405 24.80 -10.58 -15.02
CA GLY A 405 26.02 -10.93 -15.70
C GLY A 405 26.76 -12.06 -14.97
N ILE A 406 27.09 -13.14 -15.65
CA ILE A 406 27.94 -14.21 -15.11
C ILE A 406 29.11 -14.42 -16.09
N GLY A 407 30.34 -14.20 -15.61
CA GLY A 407 31.54 -14.06 -16.43
C GLY A 407 32.01 -12.60 -16.56
N THR A 408 33.06 -12.28 -17.32
CA THR A 408 33.79 -13.06 -18.34
C THR A 408 34.98 -13.87 -17.81
N GLY A 409 35.28 -13.81 -16.51
CA GLY A 409 36.28 -14.66 -15.86
C GLY A 409 35.74 -16.04 -15.46
N LYS A 410 36.55 -16.83 -14.74
CA LYS A 410 36.07 -18.10 -14.15
C LYS A 410 35.05 -17.78 -13.05
N ALA A 411 33.78 -18.07 -13.26
CA ALA A 411 32.73 -17.81 -12.28
C ALA A 411 31.97 -19.10 -11.94
N TYR A 412 31.53 -19.23 -10.69
CA TYR A 412 30.67 -20.32 -10.21
C TYR A 412 29.41 -19.74 -9.58
N PHE A 413 28.25 -20.32 -9.88
CA PHE A 413 26.98 -20.00 -9.26
C PHE A 413 26.19 -21.28 -8.99
N GLU A 414 25.86 -21.54 -7.74
CA GLU A 414 24.98 -22.63 -7.31
C GLU A 414 23.77 -22.05 -6.58
N GLY A 415 22.61 -22.05 -7.22
CA GLY A 415 21.44 -21.39 -6.65
C GLY A 415 20.25 -21.28 -7.60
N VAL A 416 19.22 -20.57 -7.16
CA VAL A 416 18.10 -20.17 -8.01
C VAL A 416 18.11 -18.66 -8.26
N ILE A 417 17.78 -18.27 -9.49
CA ILE A 417 17.54 -16.87 -9.86
C ILE A 417 16.14 -16.75 -10.44
N TYR A 418 15.32 -15.85 -9.91
CA TYR A 418 14.02 -15.50 -10.46
C TYR A 418 13.95 -14.00 -10.74
N ALA A 419 14.02 -13.63 -12.02
CA ALA A 419 13.91 -12.25 -12.48
C ALA A 419 13.20 -12.18 -13.84
N PRO A 420 11.96 -12.70 -13.97
CA PRO A 420 11.22 -12.58 -15.21
C PRO A 420 10.89 -11.11 -15.50
N SER A 421 10.66 -10.80 -16.78
CA SER A 421 10.19 -9.49 -17.24
C SER A 421 8.98 -9.70 -18.13
N ASP A 422 7.98 -8.83 -17.97
CA ASP A 422 6.81 -8.74 -18.84
C ASP A 422 7.10 -7.92 -20.12
N LYS A 423 8.26 -7.26 -20.18
CA LYS A 423 8.74 -6.48 -21.32
C LYS A 423 9.59 -7.35 -22.25
N THR A 424 9.55 -7.03 -23.54
CA THR A 424 10.56 -7.56 -24.47
C THR A 424 11.91 -6.94 -24.15
N TRP A 425 12.87 -7.76 -23.76
CA TRP A 425 14.21 -7.30 -23.42
C TRP A 425 15.02 -6.99 -24.68
N ASN A 426 15.27 -5.71 -24.94
CA ASN A 426 16.04 -5.23 -26.10
C ASN A 426 17.25 -4.39 -25.69
N GLU A 427 17.71 -4.55 -24.45
CA GLU A 427 18.78 -3.74 -23.87
C GLU A 427 20.12 -4.49 -23.84
N THR A 428 21.20 -3.74 -24.03
CA THR A 428 22.55 -4.23 -23.75
C THR A 428 22.72 -4.41 -22.24
N ASN A 429 23.21 -5.57 -21.83
CA ASN A 429 23.47 -5.88 -20.44
C ASN A 429 24.53 -4.92 -19.86
N ARG A 430 24.29 -4.45 -18.62
CA ARG A 430 25.15 -3.46 -17.94
C ARG A 430 26.56 -3.95 -17.67
N TYR A 431 26.73 -5.26 -17.52
CA TYR A 431 27.99 -5.87 -17.07
C TYR A 431 28.80 -6.46 -18.22
N ILE A 432 28.11 -7.00 -19.21
CA ILE A 432 28.72 -7.68 -20.36
C ILE A 432 28.10 -7.10 -21.62
N ASN A 433 28.92 -6.55 -22.52
CA ASN A 433 28.45 -5.81 -23.71
C ASN A 433 27.81 -6.72 -24.79
N LYS A 434 26.63 -7.26 -24.47
CA LYS A 434 25.77 -8.16 -25.24
C LYS A 434 24.31 -7.85 -24.88
N GLU A 435 23.40 -8.09 -25.81
CA GLU A 435 21.96 -7.95 -25.57
C GLU A 435 21.45 -9.16 -24.78
N GLY A 436 20.66 -8.93 -23.74
CA GLY A 436 20.09 -9.98 -22.89
C GLY A 436 19.98 -9.58 -21.42
N GLN A 437 18.95 -10.06 -20.75
CA GLN A 437 18.76 -9.85 -19.31
C GLN A 437 19.82 -10.63 -18.53
N LEU A 438 19.89 -11.94 -18.80
CA LEU A 438 21.00 -12.79 -18.42
C LEU A 438 22.05 -12.78 -19.53
N VAL A 439 23.29 -12.47 -19.18
CA VAL A 439 24.43 -12.70 -20.07
C VAL A 439 25.45 -13.60 -19.38
N VAL A 440 25.71 -14.74 -19.99
CA VAL A 440 26.73 -15.70 -19.56
C VAL A 440 27.86 -15.68 -20.58
N GLN A 441 29.11 -15.51 -20.13
CA GLN A 441 30.26 -15.47 -21.03
C GLN A 441 31.54 -16.12 -20.46
N SER A 442 32.29 -16.80 -21.33
CA SER A 442 33.61 -17.43 -21.06
C SER A 442 33.54 -18.77 -20.33
N ASN A 443 34.24 -18.93 -19.20
CA ASN A 443 34.33 -20.18 -18.44
C ASN A 443 33.46 -20.01 -17.20
N VAL A 444 32.21 -20.42 -17.30
CA VAL A 444 31.20 -20.25 -16.26
C VAL A 444 30.65 -21.61 -15.93
N GLU A 445 30.46 -21.85 -14.64
CA GLU A 445 29.80 -23.04 -14.12
C GLU A 445 28.57 -22.61 -13.33
N ILE A 446 27.41 -23.19 -13.66
CA ILE A 446 26.11 -22.85 -13.09
C ILE A 446 25.38 -24.13 -12.68
N ASP A 447 25.08 -24.27 -11.40
CA ASP A 447 24.22 -25.31 -10.87
C ASP A 447 22.92 -24.69 -10.34
N GLY A 448 21.77 -25.26 -10.70
CA GLY A 448 20.47 -24.80 -10.24
C GLY A 448 19.54 -24.32 -11.35
N SER A 449 18.77 -23.25 -11.10
CA SER A 449 17.70 -22.81 -12.01
C SER A 449 17.64 -21.28 -12.15
N ILE A 450 17.61 -20.78 -13.38
CA ILE A 450 17.58 -19.34 -13.69
C ILE A 450 16.38 -19.02 -14.58
N ILE A 451 15.50 -18.17 -14.09
CA ILE A 451 14.26 -17.75 -14.76
C ILE A 451 14.38 -16.27 -15.13
N VAL A 452 14.45 -15.98 -16.42
CA VAL A 452 14.64 -14.62 -16.97
C VAL A 452 13.82 -14.40 -18.24
N SER A 453 13.64 -13.15 -18.66
CA SER A 453 12.94 -12.84 -19.91
C SER A 453 13.79 -13.14 -21.16
N SER A 454 15.11 -12.96 -21.08
CA SER A 454 16.03 -13.19 -22.18
C SER A 454 17.41 -13.61 -21.69
N ALA A 455 18.11 -14.39 -22.51
CA ALA A 455 19.44 -14.87 -22.22
C ALA A 455 20.38 -14.78 -23.44
N HIS A 456 21.65 -14.45 -23.18
CA HIS A 456 22.75 -14.57 -24.14
C HIS A 456 23.85 -15.46 -23.56
N ILE A 457 24.14 -16.60 -24.21
CA ILE A 457 24.99 -17.64 -23.61
C ILE A 457 26.22 -17.93 -24.47
N GLN A 458 27.31 -17.20 -24.24
CA GLN A 458 28.56 -17.39 -24.98
C GLN A 458 29.65 -18.07 -24.11
N SER A 459 29.54 -19.38 -23.92
CA SER A 459 30.52 -20.18 -23.14
C SER A 459 31.41 -21.04 -24.03
N ALA A 460 32.68 -21.22 -23.63
CA ALA A 460 33.66 -22.04 -24.37
C ALA A 460 33.84 -23.45 -23.78
N ALA A 461 33.44 -23.64 -22.52
CA ALA A 461 33.49 -24.90 -21.78
C ALA A 461 32.57 -24.78 -20.56
N PRO A 462 31.25 -24.87 -20.74
CA PRO A 462 30.32 -24.85 -19.62
C PRO A 462 30.38 -26.17 -18.86
N GLU A 463 30.36 -26.07 -17.54
CA GLU A 463 30.22 -27.18 -16.60
C GLU A 463 29.03 -26.81 -15.68
N GLY A 464 28.28 -27.78 -15.16
CA GLY A 464 27.12 -27.51 -14.30
C GLY A 464 25.80 -27.23 -15.06
N MET A 465 24.75 -27.93 -14.64
CA MET A 465 23.41 -27.91 -15.22
C MET A 465 22.38 -28.10 -14.12
N TYR A 466 21.10 -27.95 -14.49
CA TYR A 466 19.92 -28.16 -13.65
C TYR A 466 20.15 -29.09 -12.45
N ASP A 467 19.96 -28.54 -11.25
CA ASP A 467 19.99 -29.31 -10.01
C ASP A 467 18.64 -30.03 -9.82
N THR A 468 18.66 -31.36 -9.93
CA THR A 468 17.48 -32.22 -9.73
C THR A 468 16.83 -32.09 -8.35
N SER A 469 17.54 -31.53 -7.35
CA SER A 469 16.93 -31.21 -6.05
C SER A 469 15.80 -30.19 -6.16
N LEU A 470 15.75 -29.42 -7.26
CA LEU A 470 14.75 -28.39 -7.53
C LEU A 470 13.44 -28.91 -8.14
N GLU A 471 13.30 -30.22 -8.44
CA GLU A 471 12.10 -30.77 -9.10
C GLU A 471 10.81 -30.53 -8.29
N THR A 472 10.94 -30.42 -6.96
CA THR A 472 9.81 -30.16 -6.06
C THR A 472 9.97 -28.83 -5.30
N PHE A 473 10.88 -27.97 -5.77
CA PHE A 473 11.20 -26.72 -5.10
C PHE A 473 10.14 -25.66 -5.36
N ASN A 474 9.48 -25.24 -4.28
CA ASN A 474 8.50 -24.15 -4.24
C ASN A 474 8.92 -23.15 -3.16
N PRO A 475 9.61 -22.05 -3.53
CA PRO A 475 10.11 -21.11 -2.55
C PRO A 475 9.01 -20.24 -1.94
N THR A 476 9.21 -19.86 -0.68
CA THR A 476 8.45 -18.77 -0.07
C THR A 476 9.16 -17.46 -0.39
N ILE A 477 8.51 -16.58 -1.16
CA ILE A 477 9.15 -15.38 -1.70
C ILE A 477 9.14 -14.20 -0.70
N ALA A 478 8.38 -14.29 0.39
CA ALA A 478 8.46 -13.27 1.44
C ALA A 478 9.63 -13.55 2.38
N PRO A 479 10.45 -12.52 2.66
CA PRO A 479 11.37 -12.57 3.78
C PRO A 479 10.62 -12.48 5.10
N GLU A 480 11.29 -12.93 6.16
CA GLU A 480 10.74 -12.91 7.51
C GLU A 480 10.36 -11.48 7.93
N GLY A 481 9.11 -11.30 8.38
CA GLY A 481 8.58 -10.01 8.81
C GLY A 481 8.00 -9.10 7.71
N TYR A 482 8.10 -9.47 6.43
CA TYR A 482 7.38 -8.77 5.37
C TYR A 482 5.88 -9.10 5.39
N VAL A 483 5.04 -8.07 5.39
CA VAL A 483 3.58 -8.23 5.41
C VAL A 483 3.04 -8.06 4.00
N PHE A 484 2.65 -9.17 3.37
CA PHE A 484 2.05 -9.15 2.05
C PHE A 484 0.73 -8.37 2.00
N PRO A 485 0.33 -7.86 0.82
CA PRO A 485 -1.05 -7.49 0.59
C PRO A 485 -2.01 -8.67 0.86
N PRO A 486 -3.27 -8.40 1.24
CA PRO A 486 -4.30 -9.42 1.36
C PRO A 486 -4.44 -10.29 0.13
N ARG A 487 -4.69 -11.59 0.32
CA ARG A 487 -4.94 -12.49 -0.81
C ARG A 487 -6.14 -12.05 -1.63
N LEU A 488 -6.10 -12.30 -2.93
CA LEU A 488 -7.18 -11.96 -3.83
C LEU A 488 -7.32 -13.05 -4.88
N SER A 489 -8.46 -13.73 -4.85
CA SER A 489 -8.82 -14.74 -5.85
C SER A 489 -9.83 -14.16 -6.85
N TYR A 490 -10.73 -13.27 -6.40
CA TYR A 490 -11.75 -12.66 -7.25
C TYR A 490 -11.86 -11.16 -7.06
N VAL A 491 -12.08 -10.44 -8.16
CA VAL A 491 -12.33 -8.99 -8.15
C VAL A 491 -13.59 -8.64 -8.93
N ASN A 492 -14.45 -7.84 -8.32
CA ASN A 492 -15.65 -7.29 -8.92
C ASN A 492 -15.66 -5.76 -8.76
N VAL A 493 -15.50 -5.05 -9.87
CA VAL A 493 -15.54 -3.58 -9.89
C VAL A 493 -16.55 -3.15 -10.93
N ALA A 494 -17.54 -2.38 -10.48
CA ALA A 494 -18.57 -1.82 -11.35
C ALA A 494 -18.77 -0.33 -11.04
N GLU A 495 -18.78 0.49 -12.09
CA GLU A 495 -19.21 1.88 -12.02
C GLU A 495 -20.71 1.94 -12.26
N HIS A 496 -21.43 2.70 -11.43
CA HIS A 496 -22.87 2.94 -11.55
C HIS A 496 -23.14 4.44 -11.63
N THR A 497 -23.72 4.91 -12.73
CA THR A 497 -24.07 6.32 -12.91
C THR A 497 -25.48 6.59 -12.40
N ILE A 498 -25.60 7.57 -11.51
CA ILE A 498 -26.86 7.99 -10.90
C ILE A 498 -27.08 9.47 -11.18
N LYS A 499 -28.28 9.82 -11.63
CA LYS A 499 -28.75 11.19 -11.73
C LYS A 499 -29.48 11.57 -10.45
N VAL A 500 -29.16 12.75 -9.91
CA VAL A 500 -29.80 13.30 -8.70
C VAL A 500 -30.41 14.65 -9.04
N LYS A 501 -31.66 14.89 -8.62
CA LYS A 501 -32.35 16.16 -8.89
C LYS A 501 -33.40 16.48 -7.83
N ASN A 502 -33.69 17.76 -7.64
CA ASN A 502 -34.86 18.20 -6.85
C ASN A 502 -36.16 17.71 -7.52
N GLY A 503 -37.14 17.33 -6.69
CA GLY A 503 -38.42 16.73 -7.06
C GLY A 503 -39.49 17.71 -7.53
#